data_AF-X0VUC9-F1
#
_entry.id   AF-X0VUC9-F1
#
_cell.length_a   1.000
_cell.length_b   1.000
_cell.length_c   1.000
_cell.angle_alpha   90.00
_cell.angle_beta   90.00
_cell.angle_gamma   90.00
#
_symmetry.space_group_name_H-M   'P 1'
#
loop_
_entity.id
_entity.type
_entity.pdbx_description
1 polymer ?
#
loop_
_entity_poly.entity_id
_entity_poly.type
_entity_poly.pdbx_seq_one_letter_code
_entity_poly.pdbx_strand_id
1 'polypeptide(L)'
;LKQRPPLKWRKLPQIPAGQNYFGAVYCKLKFYPEWDALWRVSDYPDIVVSFDEAACKMVFWRGSNYNMNLVTENGKWIGDQSAEAGGRGTIGCCEHMSDKQCRYAHVRIIENHDARVVVHWRYALCDVLYKITGEDEITGWGAWADEYYYIYPDAVAVRYFQVYGVGGCSITEPTAFNQPGEKAEDNVHIDAVIMANMKGQIRSFSWDPWPNDGRVAAPFDNALSGANICVVNFKARNKPYYIYEPGTRIIPYGGGTKE
;
A
#
# COMPACT_ATOMS: atom_id res chain seq x y z
N LEU A 1 -8.35 28.61 32.05
CA LEU A 1 -7.62 27.55 31.33
C LEU A 1 -8.62 26.77 30.48
N LYS A 2 -8.61 26.92 29.14
CA LYS A 2 -9.41 26.03 28.29
C LYS A 2 -8.86 24.62 28.47
N GLN A 3 -9.68 23.68 28.96
CA GLN A 3 -9.31 22.27 28.98
C GLN A 3 -8.89 21.89 27.55
N ARG A 4 -7.67 21.40 27.41
CA ARG A 4 -7.24 20.83 26.13
C ARG A 4 -8.20 19.69 25.80
N PRO A 5 -8.73 19.62 24.57
CA PRO A 5 -9.63 18.53 24.22
C PRO A 5 -8.91 17.20 24.49
N PRO A 6 -9.59 16.21 25.09
CA PRO A 6 -8.97 14.92 25.36
C PRO A 6 -8.54 14.29 24.03
N LEU A 7 -7.25 14.01 23.89
CA LEU A 7 -6.72 13.24 22.76
C LEU A 7 -7.18 11.80 22.92
N LYS A 8 -8.13 11.38 22.08
CA LYS A 8 -8.60 10.00 22.02
C LYS A 8 -7.84 9.26 20.92
N TRP A 9 -7.20 8.15 21.27
CA TRP A 9 -6.63 7.25 20.27
C TRP A 9 -7.72 6.74 19.33
N ARG A 10 -7.52 6.92 18.02
CA ARG A 10 -8.44 6.49 16.97
C ARG A 10 -7.78 5.39 16.15
N LYS A 11 -8.36 4.19 16.13
CA LYS A 11 -7.90 3.09 15.28
C LYS A 11 -8.47 3.23 13.87
N LEU A 12 -7.73 2.76 12.86
CA LEU A 12 -8.20 2.69 11.47
C LEU A 12 -9.60 2.04 11.38
N PRO A 13 -10.38 2.36 10.33
CA PRO A 13 -11.73 1.85 10.18
C PRO A 13 -11.82 0.34 10.41
N GLN A 14 -12.80 -0.07 11.20
CA GLN A 14 -13.14 -1.49 11.28
C GLN A 14 -13.83 -1.88 9.97
N ILE A 15 -13.31 -2.91 9.31
CA ILE A 15 -13.94 -3.44 8.10
C ILE A 15 -15.18 -4.22 8.51
N PRO A 16 -16.36 -3.97 7.90
CA PRO A 16 -17.59 -4.67 8.25
C PRO A 16 -17.41 -6.19 8.23
N ALA A 17 -17.74 -6.83 9.35
CA ALA A 17 -17.83 -8.29 9.44
C ALA A 17 -19.07 -8.76 8.66
N GLY A 18 -18.98 -9.92 8.00
CA GLY A 18 -20.15 -10.62 7.44
C GLY A 18 -20.23 -10.74 5.92
N GLN A 19 -19.26 -10.20 5.16
CA GLN A 19 -19.08 -10.61 3.77
C GLN A 19 -18.06 -11.74 3.71
N ASN A 20 -18.54 -12.96 3.94
CA ASN A 20 -17.78 -14.19 3.67
C ASN A 20 -18.22 -14.77 2.32
N TYR A 21 -18.46 -13.88 1.36
CA TYR A 21 -18.63 -14.24 -0.03
C TYR A 21 -17.59 -13.48 -0.84
N PHE A 22 -17.03 -14.11 -1.87
CA PHE A 22 -16.12 -13.45 -2.78
C PHE A 22 -16.83 -12.35 -3.56
N GLY A 23 -16.26 -11.14 -3.56
CA GLY A 23 -16.80 -10.03 -4.32
C GLY A 23 -16.41 -8.66 -3.75
N ALA A 24 -16.68 -7.63 -4.53
CA ALA A 24 -16.41 -6.25 -4.16
C ALA A 24 -17.69 -5.46 -3.89
N VAL A 25 -17.63 -4.53 -2.93
CA VAL A 25 -18.71 -3.57 -2.68
C VAL A 25 -18.17 -2.16 -2.55
N TYR A 26 -18.93 -1.22 -3.07
CA TYR A 26 -18.77 0.17 -2.70
C TYR A 26 -19.39 0.42 -1.33
N CYS A 27 -18.70 1.18 -0.49
CA CYS A 27 -19.17 1.54 0.84
C CYS A 27 -18.54 2.85 1.31
N LYS A 28 -18.94 3.29 2.51
CA LYS A 28 -18.33 4.41 3.24
C LYS A 28 -17.78 3.91 4.56
N LEU A 29 -16.48 3.60 4.58
CA LEU A 29 -15.77 3.27 5.80
C LEU A 29 -15.73 4.50 6.71
N LYS A 30 -16.12 4.30 7.96
CA LYS A 30 -16.17 5.34 9.00
C LYS A 30 -14.91 5.29 9.84
N PHE A 31 -14.33 6.45 10.13
CA PHE A 31 -13.17 6.55 11.02
C PHE A 31 -13.55 7.25 12.32
N TYR A 32 -13.88 8.54 12.25
CA TYR A 32 -14.51 9.28 13.33
C TYR A 32 -15.24 10.52 12.81
N PRO A 33 -16.28 11.01 13.51
CA PRO A 33 -17.19 12.02 12.99
C PRO A 33 -16.51 13.29 12.46
N GLU A 34 -15.53 13.81 13.18
CA GLU A 34 -14.86 15.06 12.81
C GLU A 34 -13.97 14.91 11.58
N TRP A 35 -13.30 13.76 11.39
CA TRP A 35 -12.57 13.48 10.15
C TRP A 35 -13.53 13.18 8.99
N ASP A 36 -14.59 12.40 9.24
CA ASP A 36 -15.59 12.07 8.22
C ASP A 36 -16.30 13.32 7.71
N ALA A 37 -16.49 14.34 8.55
CA ALA A 37 -17.09 15.62 8.18
C ALA A 37 -16.22 16.48 7.25
N LEU A 38 -14.90 16.22 7.14
CA LEU A 38 -14.01 16.94 6.23
C LEU A 38 -14.19 16.49 4.77
N TRP A 39 -14.76 15.30 4.55
CA TRP A 39 -14.87 14.71 3.22
C TRP A 39 -16.18 15.09 2.53
N ARG A 40 -16.05 15.63 1.32
CA ARG A 40 -17.17 15.95 0.42
C ARG A 40 -17.55 14.73 -0.42
N VAL A 41 -17.95 13.64 0.23
CA VAL A 41 -18.23 12.35 -0.41
C VAL A 41 -19.60 11.78 -0.02
N SER A 42 -20.23 11.06 -0.94
CA SER A 42 -21.49 10.33 -0.74
C SER A 42 -21.26 9.02 0.06
N ASP A 43 -22.12 8.02 -0.13
CA ASP A 43 -22.15 6.75 0.61
C ASP A 43 -21.28 5.64 -0.01
N TYR A 44 -20.72 5.89 -1.19
CA TYR A 44 -19.97 4.91 -1.99
C TYR A 44 -18.52 5.34 -2.37
N PRO A 45 -17.74 6.03 -1.51
CA PRO A 45 -16.39 6.47 -1.87
C PRO A 45 -15.33 5.36 -1.83
N ASP A 46 -15.50 4.34 -0.98
CA ASP A 46 -14.48 3.32 -0.72
C ASP A 46 -14.88 1.98 -1.34
N ILE A 47 -13.91 1.09 -1.58
CA ILE A 47 -14.16 -0.28 -2.06
C ILE A 47 -13.58 -1.28 -1.05
N VAL A 48 -14.36 -2.31 -0.73
CA VAL A 48 -13.90 -3.48 0.03
C VAL A 48 -14.13 -4.73 -0.81
N VAL A 49 -13.09 -5.55 -0.93
CA VAL A 49 -13.14 -6.87 -1.54
C VAL A 49 -13.04 -7.93 -0.46
N SER A 50 -14.00 -8.84 -0.49
CA SER A 50 -14.13 -9.98 0.42
C SER A 50 -13.86 -11.30 -0.31
N PHE A 51 -13.63 -12.36 0.46
CA PHE A 51 -13.32 -13.71 -0.01
C PHE A 51 -14.16 -14.73 0.74
N ASP A 52 -14.39 -15.89 0.13
CA ASP A 52 -15.16 -16.99 0.73
C ASP A 52 -14.38 -17.65 1.89
N GLU A 53 -13.13 -18.02 1.64
CA GLU A 53 -12.30 -18.80 2.57
C GLU A 53 -11.26 -17.96 3.30
N ALA A 54 -10.75 -16.90 2.66
CA ALA A 54 -9.74 -16.04 3.24
C ALA A 54 -10.38 -14.99 4.17
N ALA A 55 -9.91 -14.95 5.42
CA ALA A 55 -10.41 -14.01 6.43
C ALA A 55 -9.83 -12.59 6.27
N CYS A 56 -8.89 -12.38 5.36
CA CYS A 56 -8.39 -11.06 5.00
C CYS A 56 -9.39 -10.30 4.10
N LYS A 57 -9.12 -9.01 3.87
CA LYS A 57 -9.86 -8.14 2.95
C LYS A 57 -8.86 -7.30 2.16
N MET A 58 -9.19 -6.98 0.90
CA MET A 58 -8.48 -5.94 0.16
C MET A 58 -9.32 -4.66 0.16
N VAL A 59 -8.75 -3.56 0.64
CA VAL A 59 -9.48 -2.34 0.98
C VAL A 59 -8.85 -1.13 0.30
N PHE A 60 -9.68 -0.42 -0.46
CA PHE A 60 -9.33 0.84 -1.12
C PHE A 60 -10.05 1.96 -0.40
N TRP A 61 -9.40 2.53 0.62
CA TRP A 61 -9.98 3.53 1.50
C TRP A 61 -9.50 4.94 1.17
N ARG A 62 -10.39 5.93 1.17
CA ARG A 62 -10.03 7.34 0.92
C ARG A 62 -8.98 7.88 1.90
N GLY A 63 -8.93 7.36 3.12
CA GLY A 63 -7.94 7.79 4.12
C GLY A 63 -6.52 7.30 3.86
N SER A 64 -6.35 6.28 3.02
CA SER A 64 -5.06 5.84 2.48
C SER A 64 -4.91 6.25 1.01
N ASN A 65 -5.61 7.29 0.58
CA ASN A 65 -5.58 7.78 -0.81
C ASN A 65 -5.95 6.70 -1.85
N TYR A 66 -6.81 5.78 -1.43
CA TYR A 66 -7.26 4.60 -2.16
C TYR A 66 -6.16 3.61 -2.55
N ASN A 67 -5.00 3.68 -1.91
CA ASN A 67 -4.05 2.58 -1.94
C ASN A 67 -4.73 1.23 -1.62
N MET A 68 -4.31 0.15 -2.28
CA MET A 68 -4.78 -1.18 -1.93
C MET A 68 -4.15 -1.59 -0.59
N ASN A 69 -4.98 -1.71 0.43
CA ASN A 69 -4.56 -2.22 1.73
C ASN A 69 -5.04 -3.66 1.90
N LEU A 70 -4.12 -4.57 2.25
CA LEU A 70 -4.51 -5.87 2.78
C LEU A 70 -4.78 -5.72 4.28
N VAL A 71 -6.01 -6.02 4.69
CA VAL A 71 -6.43 -6.08 6.09
C VAL A 71 -6.52 -7.54 6.50
N THR A 72 -5.66 -7.97 7.43
CA THR A 72 -5.59 -9.36 7.87
C THR A 72 -6.74 -9.77 8.77
N GLU A 73 -6.85 -11.06 9.07
CA GLU A 73 -7.91 -11.64 9.90
C GLU A 73 -7.95 -11.07 11.33
N ASN A 74 -6.83 -10.52 11.81
CA ASN A 74 -6.71 -9.87 13.11
C ASN A 74 -6.70 -8.33 13.02
N GLY A 75 -7.13 -7.77 11.89
CA GLY A 75 -7.36 -6.33 11.73
C GLY A 75 -6.09 -5.49 11.57
N LYS A 76 -4.96 -6.11 11.20
CA LYS A 76 -3.73 -5.40 10.89
C LYS A 76 -3.71 -5.00 9.42
N TRP A 77 -3.20 -3.82 9.14
CA TRP A 77 -3.22 -3.22 7.80
C TRP A 77 -1.81 -3.17 7.24
N ILE A 78 -1.68 -3.56 5.98
CA ILE A 78 -0.50 -3.29 5.16
C ILE A 78 -0.95 -2.64 3.86
N GLY A 79 -0.31 -1.53 3.50
CA GLY A 79 -0.45 -0.89 2.20
C GLY A 79 0.83 -0.99 1.40
N ASP A 80 0.86 -0.28 0.29
CA ASP A 80 2.02 -0.16 -0.60
C ASP A 80 2.27 1.31 -0.93
N GLN A 81 3.52 1.75 -1.05
CA GLN A 81 3.83 3.13 -1.45
C GLN A 81 3.54 3.40 -2.95
N SER A 82 3.53 2.36 -3.80
CA SER A 82 3.15 2.48 -5.23
C SER A 82 3.97 3.54 -5.98
N ALA A 83 3.45 4.16 -7.06
CA ALA A 83 4.27 5.01 -7.92
C ALA A 83 4.82 6.25 -7.19
N GLU A 84 6.12 6.27 -6.93
CA GLU A 84 6.85 7.46 -6.47
C GLU A 84 7.73 8.04 -7.56
N ALA A 85 7.66 9.35 -7.72
CA ALA A 85 8.68 10.10 -8.42
C ALA A 85 9.02 11.38 -7.67
N GLY A 86 9.96 12.14 -8.23
CA GLY A 86 10.22 13.53 -7.87
C GLY A 86 10.37 14.34 -9.14
N GLY A 87 10.65 15.64 -9.01
CA GLY A 87 10.83 16.46 -10.19
C GLY A 87 11.19 17.90 -9.90
N ARG A 88 11.59 18.62 -10.94
CA ARG A 88 11.72 20.07 -10.86
C ARG A 88 10.33 20.69 -10.73
N GLY A 89 10.21 21.68 -9.85
CA GLY A 89 8.96 22.42 -9.64
C GLY A 89 8.00 21.83 -8.60
N THR A 90 8.30 20.62 -8.09
CA THR A 90 7.55 19.97 -7.00
C THR A 90 8.34 19.98 -5.68
N ILE A 91 7.66 19.72 -4.57
CA ILE A 91 8.24 19.70 -3.22
C ILE A 91 8.15 18.29 -2.63
N GLY A 92 9.30 17.64 -2.45
CA GLY A 92 9.37 16.30 -1.86
C GLY A 92 8.92 15.21 -2.82
N CYS A 93 8.39 14.11 -2.26
CA CYS A 93 7.91 12.96 -3.01
C CYS A 93 6.59 13.27 -3.73
N CYS A 94 6.51 12.82 -4.98
CA CYS A 94 5.34 12.95 -5.84
C CYS A 94 4.71 11.56 -6.00
N GLU A 95 3.60 11.35 -5.30
CA GLU A 95 2.99 10.04 -5.11
C GLU A 95 1.53 10.19 -4.64
N HIS A 96 0.78 9.10 -4.67
CA HIS A 96 -0.61 9.09 -4.22
C HIS A 96 -0.79 9.54 -2.76
N MET A 97 0.19 9.27 -1.88
CA MET A 97 0.12 9.62 -0.47
C MET A 97 0.12 11.13 -0.24
N SER A 98 0.63 11.92 -1.18
CA SER A 98 0.60 13.38 -1.10
C SER A 98 -0.77 13.98 -1.42
N ASP A 99 -1.65 13.24 -2.12
CA ASP A 99 -3.00 13.69 -2.47
C ASP A 99 -3.99 13.58 -1.29
N LYS A 100 -3.74 14.26 -0.18
CA LYS A 100 -4.50 14.11 1.09
C LYS A 100 -6.01 14.39 0.98
N GLN A 101 -6.47 15.00 -0.10
CA GLN A 101 -7.88 15.27 -0.37
C GLN A 101 -8.50 14.32 -1.42
N CYS A 102 -7.72 13.40 -1.99
CA CYS A 102 -8.10 12.58 -3.14
C CYS A 102 -8.63 13.46 -4.29
N ARG A 103 -7.92 14.55 -4.62
CA ARG A 103 -8.25 15.44 -5.75
C ARG A 103 -8.04 14.75 -7.09
N TYR A 104 -7.10 13.83 -7.14
CA TYR A 104 -6.69 13.12 -8.35
C TYR A 104 -6.91 11.62 -8.22
N ALA A 105 -6.82 11.08 -6.99
CA ALA A 105 -7.01 9.65 -6.74
C ALA A 105 -8.49 9.23 -6.85
N HIS A 106 -8.76 8.23 -7.68
CA HIS A 106 -10.08 7.65 -7.88
C HIS A 106 -10.00 6.13 -8.01
N VAL A 107 -10.93 5.41 -7.37
CA VAL A 107 -11.10 3.96 -7.52
C VAL A 107 -12.45 3.59 -8.10
N ARG A 108 -12.45 2.51 -8.88
CA ARG A 108 -13.67 1.97 -9.46
C ARG A 108 -13.60 0.46 -9.66
N ILE A 109 -14.73 -0.22 -9.44
CA ILE A 109 -14.91 -1.63 -9.80
C ILE A 109 -15.17 -1.68 -11.31
N ILE A 110 -14.34 -2.42 -12.03
CA ILE A 110 -14.48 -2.69 -13.47
C ILE A 110 -15.21 -4.01 -13.69
N GLU A 111 -14.91 -5.02 -12.86
CA GLU A 111 -15.55 -6.35 -12.91
C GLU A 111 -15.82 -6.85 -11.49
N ASN A 112 -16.91 -7.59 -11.30
CA ASN A 112 -17.29 -8.19 -10.02
C ASN A 112 -18.17 -9.42 -10.27
N HIS A 113 -17.57 -10.60 -10.28
CA HIS A 113 -18.23 -11.88 -10.48
C HIS A 113 -17.43 -13.00 -9.83
N ASP A 114 -18.00 -14.20 -9.74
CA ASP A 114 -17.44 -15.33 -8.96
C ASP A 114 -16.02 -15.76 -9.35
N ALA A 115 -15.58 -15.43 -10.57
CA ALA A 115 -14.24 -15.80 -11.04
C ALA A 115 -13.17 -14.73 -10.76
N ARG A 116 -13.52 -13.44 -10.71
CA ARG A 116 -12.62 -12.36 -10.33
C ARG A 116 -13.34 -11.04 -10.03
N VAL A 117 -12.65 -10.19 -9.29
CA VAL A 117 -12.92 -8.76 -9.14
C VAL A 117 -11.81 -8.00 -9.84
N VAL A 118 -12.15 -6.94 -10.58
CA VAL A 118 -11.16 -6.00 -11.11
C VAL A 118 -11.41 -4.62 -10.52
N VAL A 119 -10.44 -4.12 -9.75
CA VAL A 119 -10.45 -2.74 -9.23
C VAL A 119 -9.42 -1.92 -9.99
N HIS A 120 -9.86 -0.79 -10.53
CA HIS A 120 -8.99 0.19 -11.15
C HIS A 120 -8.79 1.38 -10.23
N TRP A 121 -7.53 1.74 -10.00
CA TRP A 121 -7.10 2.90 -9.24
C TRP A 121 -6.28 3.83 -10.13
N ARG A 122 -6.77 5.06 -10.30
CA ARG A 122 -6.08 6.13 -11.03
C ARG A 122 -5.69 7.24 -10.09
N TYR A 123 -4.48 7.74 -10.19
CA TYR A 123 -4.00 8.88 -9.42
C TYR A 123 -2.91 9.65 -10.16
N ALA A 124 -2.71 10.91 -9.76
CA ALA A 124 -1.57 11.71 -10.21
C ALA A 124 -0.40 11.52 -9.24
N LEU A 125 0.83 11.56 -9.75
CA LEU A 125 2.02 11.67 -8.90
C LEU A 125 2.20 13.15 -8.56
N CYS A 126 1.54 13.60 -7.50
CA CYS A 126 1.57 14.99 -7.06
C CYS A 126 2.35 15.17 -5.76
N ASP A 127 2.86 16.37 -5.52
CA ASP A 127 3.42 16.76 -4.22
C ASP A 127 2.33 17.18 -3.21
N VAL A 128 2.75 17.52 -1.99
CA VAL A 128 1.85 17.96 -0.89
C VAL A 128 1.12 19.29 -1.18
N LEU A 129 1.56 20.03 -2.20
CA LEU A 129 0.89 21.24 -2.70
C LEU A 129 0.02 20.96 -3.94
N TYR A 130 -0.17 19.68 -4.29
CA TYR A 130 -0.96 19.20 -5.41
C TYR A 130 -0.36 19.56 -6.79
N LYS A 131 0.93 19.84 -6.88
CA LYS A 131 1.61 19.98 -8.18
C LYS A 131 1.98 18.61 -8.71
N ILE A 132 1.64 18.33 -9.96
CA ILE A 132 1.95 17.05 -10.61
C ILE A 132 3.39 17.09 -11.13
N THR A 133 4.18 16.06 -10.87
CA THR A 133 5.55 15.99 -11.39
C THR A 133 5.57 15.79 -12.90
N GLY A 134 6.62 16.30 -13.55
CA GLY A 134 6.83 16.12 -14.99
C GLY A 134 5.78 16.83 -15.85
N GLU A 135 5.12 17.87 -15.32
CA GLU A 135 4.15 18.65 -16.09
C GLU A 135 4.82 19.30 -17.30
N ASP A 136 4.30 19.02 -18.49
CA ASP A 136 4.69 19.63 -19.74
C ASP A 136 4.03 21.01 -19.88
N GLU A 137 4.84 22.07 -20.07
CA GLU A 137 4.37 23.46 -20.07
C GLU A 137 3.42 23.78 -21.24
N ILE A 138 3.45 23.00 -22.32
CA ILE A 138 2.62 23.23 -23.51
C ILE A 138 1.25 22.58 -23.35
N THR A 139 1.21 21.35 -22.85
CA THR A 139 0.01 20.52 -22.80
C THR A 139 -0.66 20.52 -21.42
N GLY A 140 0.07 20.86 -20.35
CA GLY A 140 -0.37 20.77 -18.97
C GLY A 140 -0.48 19.34 -18.42
N TRP A 141 -0.01 18.33 -19.17
CA TRP A 141 0.01 16.94 -18.70
C TRP A 141 1.25 16.66 -17.87
N GLY A 142 1.05 16.14 -16.66
CA GLY A 142 2.12 15.58 -15.82
C GLY A 142 2.05 14.06 -15.70
N ALA A 143 2.67 13.54 -14.64
CA ALA A 143 2.74 12.12 -14.35
C ALA A 143 1.46 11.55 -13.72
N TRP A 144 1.01 10.41 -14.24
CA TRP A 144 -0.19 9.70 -13.80
C TRP A 144 0.07 8.20 -13.71
N ALA A 145 -0.64 7.53 -12.82
CA ALA A 145 -0.66 6.08 -12.74
C ALA A 145 -2.09 5.56 -12.94
N ASP A 146 -2.20 4.46 -13.69
CA ASP A 146 -3.36 3.59 -13.72
C ASP A 146 -2.93 2.20 -13.23
N GLU A 147 -3.53 1.76 -12.14
CA GLU A 147 -3.31 0.45 -11.56
C GLU A 147 -4.58 -0.38 -11.62
N TYR A 148 -4.44 -1.62 -12.08
CA TYR A 148 -5.51 -2.59 -12.13
C TYR A 148 -5.17 -3.76 -11.24
N TYR A 149 -6.02 -4.03 -10.27
CA TYR A 149 -5.94 -5.19 -9.39
C TYR A 149 -6.93 -6.23 -9.87
N TYR A 150 -6.43 -7.29 -10.50
CA TYR A 150 -7.20 -8.48 -10.86
C TYR A 150 -7.16 -9.44 -9.68
N ILE A 151 -8.20 -9.41 -8.86
CA ILE A 151 -8.30 -10.08 -7.58
C ILE A 151 -9.10 -11.37 -7.75
N TYR A 152 -8.60 -12.49 -7.22
CA TYR A 152 -9.17 -13.82 -7.34
C TYR A 152 -9.74 -14.33 -6.00
N PRO A 153 -10.64 -15.34 -6.00
CA PRO A 153 -11.29 -15.86 -4.79
C PRO A 153 -10.34 -16.39 -3.70
N ASP A 154 -9.12 -16.79 -4.08
CA ASP A 154 -8.07 -17.30 -3.19
C ASP A 154 -7.25 -16.19 -2.50
N ALA A 155 -7.70 -14.93 -2.58
CA ALA A 155 -7.04 -13.74 -2.06
C ALA A 155 -5.70 -13.38 -2.72
N VAL A 156 -5.45 -13.90 -3.92
CA VAL A 156 -4.34 -13.48 -4.77
C VAL A 156 -4.79 -12.36 -5.70
N ALA A 157 -3.91 -11.40 -5.96
CA ALA A 157 -4.13 -10.36 -6.96
C ALA A 157 -2.98 -10.28 -7.95
N VAL A 158 -3.30 -10.11 -9.22
CA VAL A 158 -2.34 -9.65 -10.24
C VAL A 158 -2.49 -8.15 -10.36
N ARG A 159 -1.39 -7.43 -10.17
CA ARG A 159 -1.33 -5.96 -10.31
C ARG A 159 -0.76 -5.61 -11.68
N TYR A 160 -1.57 -5.01 -12.55
CA TYR A 160 -1.07 -4.34 -13.74
C TYR A 160 -0.86 -2.86 -13.42
N PHE A 161 0.33 -2.37 -13.69
CA PHE A 161 0.80 -1.06 -13.23
C PHE A 161 1.33 -0.28 -14.42
N GLN A 162 0.66 0.81 -14.78
CA GLN A 162 1.06 1.67 -15.88
C GLN A 162 1.25 3.10 -15.37
N VAL A 163 2.46 3.64 -15.54
CA VAL A 163 2.78 5.03 -15.20
C VAL A 163 3.14 5.79 -16.46
N TYR A 164 2.65 7.03 -16.55
CA TYR A 164 2.84 7.94 -17.65
C TYR A 164 3.66 9.14 -17.18
N GLY A 165 4.38 9.79 -18.10
CA GLY A 165 5.02 11.08 -17.84
C GLY A 165 6.29 11.05 -16.98
N VAL A 166 6.84 9.86 -16.67
CA VAL A 166 8.12 9.72 -15.95
C VAL A 166 9.02 8.69 -16.62
N GLY A 167 10.34 8.91 -16.53
CA GLY A 167 11.35 7.95 -17.03
C GLY A 167 11.68 6.81 -16.06
N GLY A 168 11.14 6.85 -14.84
CA GLY A 168 11.30 5.83 -13.81
C GLY A 168 10.60 6.26 -12.51
N CYS A 169 10.14 5.27 -11.74
CA CYS A 169 9.48 5.47 -10.45
C CYS A 169 9.75 4.28 -9.52
N SER A 170 9.58 4.47 -8.21
CA SER A 170 9.38 3.34 -7.30
C SER A 170 8.04 2.67 -7.63
N ILE A 171 7.95 1.34 -7.47
CA ILE A 171 6.75 0.57 -7.87
C ILE A 171 6.12 -0.22 -6.72
N THR A 172 6.92 -0.60 -5.72
CA THR A 172 6.46 -1.41 -4.59
C THR A 172 7.34 -1.17 -3.37
N GLU A 173 6.73 -0.72 -2.28
CA GLU A 173 7.31 -0.61 -0.95
C GLU A 173 6.20 -0.92 0.09
N PRO A 174 6.11 -2.17 0.56
CA PRO A 174 5.08 -2.59 1.50
C PRO A 174 5.24 -1.87 2.85
N THR A 175 4.16 -1.26 3.34
CA THR A 175 4.17 -0.45 4.56
C THR A 175 3.11 -0.90 5.56
N ALA A 176 3.56 -1.30 6.75
CA ALA A 176 2.66 -1.66 7.84
C ALA A 176 2.05 -0.40 8.48
N PHE A 177 0.73 -0.38 8.64
CA PHE A 177 0.04 0.74 9.25
C PHE A 177 -0.16 0.46 10.75
N ASN A 178 0.77 0.96 11.57
CA ASN A 178 0.69 0.81 13.02
C ASN A 178 -0.46 1.65 13.59
N GLN A 179 -1.30 1.02 14.42
CA GLN A 179 -2.35 1.73 15.13
C GLN A 179 -1.74 2.60 16.23
N PRO A 180 -2.47 3.60 16.74
CA PRO A 180 -1.93 4.42 17.80
C PRO A 180 -1.63 3.60 19.06
N GLY A 181 -0.39 3.73 19.56
CA GLY A 181 0.13 2.95 20.68
C GLY A 181 0.88 1.67 20.27
N GLU A 182 0.85 1.28 19.00
CA GLU A 182 1.62 0.15 18.47
C GLU A 182 2.99 0.59 17.94
N LYS A 183 3.95 -0.33 18.02
CA LYS A 183 5.24 -0.25 17.33
C LYS A 183 5.24 -1.18 16.11
N ALA A 184 6.25 -1.06 15.26
CA ALA A 184 6.42 -1.96 14.12
C ALA A 184 6.50 -3.43 14.58
N GLU A 185 7.18 -3.68 15.71
CA GLU A 185 7.32 -5.02 16.28
C GLU A 185 5.99 -5.63 16.75
N ASP A 186 4.92 -4.84 16.95
CA ASP A 186 3.59 -5.37 17.30
C ASP A 186 2.85 -5.93 16.06
N ASN A 187 3.30 -5.55 14.86
CA ASN A 187 2.68 -5.89 13.59
C ASN A 187 3.54 -6.82 12.72
N VAL A 188 4.86 -6.69 12.77
CA VAL A 188 5.82 -7.46 11.96
C VAL A 188 6.77 -8.22 12.89
N HIS A 189 7.15 -9.45 12.54
CA HIS A 189 8.22 -10.15 13.25
C HIS A 189 9.60 -9.51 12.94
N ILE A 190 10.59 -9.71 13.82
CA ILE A 190 11.93 -9.13 13.62
C ILE A 190 12.65 -9.73 12.41
N ASP A 191 12.39 -11.00 12.09
CA ASP A 191 12.67 -11.65 10.81
C ASP A 191 11.63 -11.21 9.76
N ALA A 192 11.60 -9.90 9.50
CA ALA A 192 10.51 -9.19 8.85
C ALA A 192 10.27 -9.62 7.40
N VAL A 193 11.29 -10.13 6.71
CA VAL A 193 11.20 -10.48 5.29
C VAL A 193 11.68 -11.90 5.04
N ILE A 194 10.85 -12.67 4.33
CA ILE A 194 11.20 -14.01 3.85
C ILE A 194 11.25 -13.95 2.32
N MET A 195 12.42 -14.24 1.75
CA MET A 195 12.64 -14.30 0.32
C MET A 195 12.65 -15.73 -0.18
N ALA A 196 12.12 -15.92 -1.39
CA ALA A 196 12.29 -17.16 -2.15
C ALA A 196 12.69 -16.88 -3.60
N ASN A 197 13.27 -17.88 -4.25
CA ASN A 197 13.60 -17.84 -5.67
C ASN A 197 12.90 -18.99 -6.43
N MET A 198 12.94 -18.92 -7.76
CA MET A 198 12.33 -19.93 -8.65
C MET A 198 12.94 -21.34 -8.52
N LYS A 199 14.06 -21.51 -7.81
CA LYS A 199 14.67 -22.82 -7.50
C LYS A 199 14.14 -23.43 -6.20
N GLY A 200 13.19 -22.77 -5.53
CA GLY A 200 12.62 -23.21 -4.26
C GLY A 200 13.54 -22.97 -3.05
N GLN A 201 14.61 -22.19 -3.21
CA GLN A 201 15.45 -21.79 -2.07
C GLN A 201 14.77 -20.66 -1.30
N ILE A 202 14.88 -20.68 0.03
CA ILE A 202 14.21 -19.73 0.93
C ILE A 202 15.25 -19.13 1.89
N ARG A 203 15.11 -17.85 2.22
CA ARG A 203 15.93 -17.15 3.21
C ARG A 203 15.11 -16.11 3.96
N SER A 204 15.22 -16.09 5.29
CA SER A 204 14.66 -15.05 6.14
C SER A 204 15.71 -13.99 6.48
N PHE A 205 15.31 -12.73 6.56
CA PHE A 205 16.16 -11.60 6.92
C PHE A 205 15.64 -10.93 8.19
N SER A 206 16.53 -10.77 9.17
CA SER A 206 16.29 -10.10 10.45
C SER A 206 16.65 -8.61 10.38
N TRP A 207 15.91 -7.77 11.10
CA TRP A 207 16.25 -6.35 11.32
C TRP A 207 17.03 -6.11 12.62
N ASP A 208 17.39 -7.20 13.32
CA ASP A 208 18.31 -7.18 14.46
C ASP A 208 19.51 -8.13 14.19
N PRO A 209 20.71 -7.61 13.86
CA PRO A 209 20.99 -6.21 13.52
C PRO A 209 20.39 -5.83 12.15
N TRP A 210 20.53 -4.56 11.74
CA TRP A 210 20.10 -4.08 10.42
C TRP A 210 20.64 -4.98 9.29
N PRO A 211 19.84 -5.34 8.26
CA PRO A 211 20.14 -6.45 7.35
C PRO A 211 21.15 -6.13 6.23
N ASN A 212 21.86 -5.00 6.33
CA ASN A 212 22.90 -4.57 5.40
C ASN A 212 23.92 -3.64 6.11
N ASP A 213 24.86 -3.09 5.34
CA ASP A 213 25.90 -2.19 5.83
C ASP A 213 25.45 -0.77 6.29
N GLY A 214 24.13 -0.55 6.40
CA GLY A 214 23.51 0.70 6.84
C GLY A 214 23.34 1.74 5.73
N ARG A 215 23.86 1.51 4.52
CA ARG A 215 23.64 2.42 3.38
C ARG A 215 22.19 2.32 2.89
N VAL A 216 21.65 3.48 2.54
CA VAL A 216 20.31 3.60 1.97
C VAL A 216 20.21 2.75 0.71
N ALA A 217 19.18 1.91 0.65
CA ALA A 217 18.90 1.06 -0.51
C ALA A 217 20.05 0.10 -0.88
N ALA A 218 20.89 -0.30 0.09
CA ALA A 218 21.90 -1.32 -0.13
C ALA A 218 21.29 -2.74 -0.13
N PRO A 219 21.86 -3.68 -0.88
CA PRO A 219 21.42 -5.08 -0.89
C PRO A 219 21.48 -5.71 0.50
N PHE A 220 20.66 -6.74 0.71
CA PHE A 220 20.77 -7.60 1.89
C PHE A 220 22.18 -8.20 2.01
N ASP A 221 22.70 -8.23 3.23
CA ASP A 221 23.86 -9.06 3.56
C ASP A 221 23.51 -10.52 3.30
N ASN A 222 24.37 -11.22 2.56
CA ASN A 222 24.07 -12.55 2.06
C ASN A 222 22.70 -12.59 1.35
N ALA A 223 22.47 -11.75 0.33
CA ALA A 223 21.25 -11.82 -0.47
C ALA A 223 21.03 -13.22 -1.08
N LEU A 224 19.76 -13.64 -1.20
CA LEU A 224 19.40 -14.86 -1.90
C LEU A 224 19.45 -14.61 -3.41
N SER A 225 20.37 -15.28 -4.11
CA SER A 225 20.53 -15.13 -5.56
C SER A 225 19.24 -15.48 -6.32
N GLY A 226 18.82 -14.59 -7.22
CA GLY A 226 17.61 -14.75 -8.03
C GLY A 226 16.30 -14.68 -7.24
N ALA A 227 16.30 -14.14 -6.02
CA ALA A 227 15.07 -13.93 -5.26
C ALA A 227 14.13 -12.97 -6.00
N ASN A 228 12.91 -13.43 -6.22
CA ASN A 228 11.84 -12.66 -6.88
C ASN A 228 10.48 -12.86 -6.18
N ILE A 229 10.46 -13.58 -5.06
CA ILE A 229 9.29 -13.78 -4.21
C ILE A 229 9.63 -13.22 -2.83
N CYS A 230 8.78 -12.35 -2.31
CA CYS A 230 8.97 -11.68 -1.01
C CYS A 230 7.70 -11.84 -0.18
N VAL A 231 7.83 -12.37 1.04
CA VAL A 231 6.77 -12.42 2.03
C VAL A 231 7.11 -11.45 3.15
N VAL A 232 6.18 -10.57 3.49
CA VAL A 232 6.27 -9.74 4.70
C VAL A 232 5.82 -10.62 5.87
N ASN A 233 6.71 -10.85 6.83
CA ASN A 233 6.48 -11.72 7.97
C ASN A 233 5.60 -11.05 9.03
N PHE A 234 4.37 -10.76 8.63
CA PHE A 234 3.36 -10.10 9.44
C PHE A 234 2.86 -11.03 10.55
N LYS A 235 2.56 -10.47 11.73
CA LYS A 235 1.99 -11.19 12.89
C LYS A 235 0.50 -11.46 12.67
N ALA A 236 0.21 -12.28 11.66
CA ALA A 236 -1.10 -12.71 11.21
C ALA A 236 -0.99 -14.08 10.52
N ARG A 237 -2.11 -14.80 10.43
CA ARG A 237 -2.21 -16.06 9.67
C ARG A 237 -2.11 -15.77 8.17
N ASN A 238 -2.82 -14.76 7.68
CA ASN A 238 -2.68 -14.31 6.29
C ASN A 238 -1.43 -13.42 6.19
N LYS A 239 -0.42 -13.87 5.43
CA LYS A 239 0.82 -13.11 5.22
C LYS A 239 0.81 -12.42 3.86
N PRO A 240 1.07 -11.10 3.80
CA PRO A 240 1.23 -10.38 2.54
C PRO A 240 2.46 -10.91 1.80
N TYR A 241 2.35 -11.11 0.50
CA TYR A 241 3.46 -11.52 -0.34
C TYR A 241 3.39 -10.89 -1.72
N TYR A 242 4.54 -10.85 -2.37
CA TYR A 242 4.75 -10.23 -3.66
C TYR A 242 5.60 -11.17 -4.51
N ILE A 243 5.18 -11.36 -5.76
CA ILE A 243 5.90 -12.15 -6.75
C ILE A 243 6.22 -11.20 -7.90
N TYR A 244 7.50 -11.06 -8.19
CA TYR A 244 8.01 -10.17 -9.23
C TYR A 244 8.62 -10.98 -10.38
N GLU A 245 8.84 -10.32 -11.52
CA GLU A 245 9.55 -10.93 -12.64
C GLU A 245 10.99 -11.32 -12.24
N PRO A 246 11.50 -12.47 -12.69
CA PRO A 246 12.90 -12.84 -12.48
C PRO A 246 13.85 -11.75 -12.95
N GLY A 247 14.84 -11.40 -12.11
CA GLY A 247 15.75 -10.28 -12.35
C GLY A 247 15.38 -9.00 -11.59
N THR A 248 14.18 -8.96 -10.98
CA THR A 248 13.81 -7.88 -10.05
C THR A 248 14.77 -7.83 -8.87
N ARG A 249 15.15 -6.60 -8.50
CA ARG A 249 16.00 -6.34 -7.34
C ARG A 249 15.12 -6.02 -6.13
N ILE A 250 15.16 -6.87 -5.11
CA ILE A 250 14.45 -6.66 -3.84
C ILE A 250 15.49 -6.33 -2.76
N ILE A 251 15.31 -5.20 -2.08
CA ILE A 251 16.27 -4.63 -1.12
C ILE A 251 15.53 -4.05 0.09
N PRO A 252 16.16 -3.98 1.27
CA PRO A 252 15.66 -3.13 2.34
C PRO A 252 15.76 -1.67 1.90
N TYR A 253 14.67 -0.93 2.09
CA TYR A 253 14.65 0.52 1.89
C TYR A 253 14.82 1.22 3.24
N GLY A 254 15.49 2.38 3.23
CA GLY A 254 15.97 3.07 4.43
C GLY A 254 17.45 2.85 4.72
N GLY A 255 17.97 3.66 5.64
CA GLY A 255 19.34 3.66 6.14
C GLY A 255 19.42 4.60 7.34
N GLY A 256 20.35 4.35 8.26
CA GLY A 256 20.38 5.13 9.51
C GLY A 256 21.23 4.58 10.64
N THR A 257 22.05 3.55 10.43
CA THR A 257 22.96 3.04 11.47
C THR A 257 24.35 3.67 11.45
N LYS A 258 24.54 4.76 10.69
CA LYS A 258 25.72 5.62 10.83
C LYS A 258 25.34 6.95 11.47
N GLU A 259 25.11 6.89 12.78
CA GLU A 259 25.63 7.90 13.71
C GLU A 259 26.63 7.22 14.65
#